data_AF-A0A227IYR2-F1
#
_entry.id   AF-A0A227IYR2-F1
#
_cell.length_a   1.000
_cell.length_b   1.000
_cell.length_c   1.000
_cell.angle_alpha   90.00
_cell.angle_beta   90.00
_cell.angle_gamma   90.00
#
_symmetry.space_group_name_H-M   'P 1'
#
loop_
_entity.id
_entity.type
_entity.pdbx_description
1 polymer ?
#
loop_
_entity_poly.entity_id
_entity_poly.type
_entity_poly.pdbx_seq_one_letter_code
_entity_poly.pdbx_strand_id
1 'polypeptide(L)'
;QPLVPIMIAPITGSLFIAGLFIFVIGAPIASLMDGLTALLTSMSTGNVVLLGIVLGGMAGFDMGGPFNKVAFLFSVGMIASGQT
;
A
#
# COMPACT_ATOMS: atom_id res chain seq x y z
N GLN A 1 -41.51 -8.75 8.06
CA GLN A 1 -40.19 -9.22 8.52
C GLN A 1 -39.12 -8.45 7.77
N PRO A 2 -38.18 -7.74 8.44
CA PRO A 2 -37.23 -6.84 7.79
C PRO A 2 -35.99 -7.61 7.30
N LEU A 3 -36.12 -8.42 6.25
CA LEU A 3 -34.97 -9.10 5.64
C LEU A 3 -34.12 -8.15 4.77
N VAL A 4 -34.80 -7.27 4.03
CA VAL A 4 -34.19 -6.38 3.04
C VAL A 4 -33.21 -5.38 3.67
N PRO A 5 -33.53 -4.68 4.78
CA PRO A 5 -32.61 -3.69 5.37
C PRO A 5 -31.42 -4.33 6.08
N ILE A 6 -31.60 -5.54 6.61
CA ILE A 6 -30.63 -6.18 7.51
C ILE A 6 -29.62 -7.03 6.74
N MET A 7 -30.04 -7.76 5.71
CA MET A 7 -29.14 -8.64 4.95
C MET A 7 -28.90 -8.18 3.51
N ILE A 8 -29.96 -7.92 2.74
CA ILE A 8 -29.84 -7.76 1.29
C ILE A 8 -29.12 -6.46 0.92
N ALA A 9 -29.52 -5.35 1.53
CA ALA A 9 -28.91 -4.04 1.29
C ALA A 9 -27.39 -3.99 1.61
N PRO A 10 -26.91 -4.43 2.80
CA PRO A 10 -25.48 -4.40 3.11
C PRO A 10 -24.65 -5.39 2.27
N ILE A 11 -25.19 -6.56 1.91
CA ILE A 11 -24.48 -7.53 1.06
C ILE A 11 -24.32 -6.98 -0.36
N THR A 12 -25.40 -6.47 -0.96
CA THR A 12 -25.35 -5.95 -2.33
C THR A 12 -24.48 -4.69 -2.40
N GLY A 13 -24.58 -3.81 -1.40
CA GLY A 13 -23.76 -2.61 -1.29
C GLY A 13 -22.27 -2.94 -1.13
N SER A 14 -21.92 -3.89 -0.26
CA SER A 14 -20.52 -4.30 -0.06
C SER A 14 -19.95 -5.00 -1.30
N LEU A 15 -20.73 -5.83 -1.98
CA LEU A 15 -20.31 -6.48 -3.23
C LEU A 15 -20.00 -5.45 -4.33
N PHE A 16 -20.85 -4.44 -4.46
CA PHE A 16 -20.66 -3.36 -5.43
C PHE A 16 -19.42 -2.52 -5.12
N ILE A 17 -19.28 -2.07 -3.86
CA ILE A 17 -18.13 -1.26 -3.43
C ILE A 17 -16.84 -2.08 -3.54
N ALA A 18 -16.84 -3.35 -3.14
CA ALA A 18 -15.70 -4.24 -3.27
C ALA A 18 -15.29 -4.42 -4.74
N GLY A 19 -16.26 -4.67 -5.63
CA GLY A 19 -16.00 -4.73 -7.07
C GLY A 19 -15.38 -3.44 -7.60
N LEU A 20 -15.92 -2.28 -7.25
CA LEU A 20 -15.38 -0.99 -7.66
C LEU A 20 -13.94 -0.79 -7.15
N PHE A 21 -13.68 -1.11 -5.88
CA PHE A 21 -12.34 -0.99 -5.31
C PHE A 21 -11.33 -1.92 -5.99
N ILE A 22 -11.71 -3.17 -6.26
CA ILE A 22 -10.82 -4.16 -6.87
C ILE A 22 -10.51 -3.77 -8.33
N PHE A 23 -11.54 -3.43 -9.12
CA PHE A 23 -11.37 -3.28 -10.57
C PHE A 23 -11.01 -1.87 -11.02
N VAL A 24 -11.43 -0.83 -10.30
CA VAL A 24 -11.23 0.57 -10.73
C VAL A 24 -10.15 1.25 -9.90
N ILE A 25 -10.20 1.11 -8.57
CA ILE A 25 -9.28 1.81 -7.67
C ILE A 25 -7.98 1.03 -7.45
N GLY A 26 -8.01 -0.30 -7.56
CA GLY A 26 -6.84 -1.15 -7.37
C GLY A 26 -5.68 -0.80 -8.30
N ALA A 27 -5.95 -0.59 -9.58
CA ALA A 27 -4.94 -0.26 -10.59
C ALA A 27 -4.16 1.05 -10.31
N PRO A 28 -4.81 2.21 -10.04
CA PRO A 28 -4.07 3.43 -9.72
C PRO A 28 -3.29 3.31 -8.41
N ILE A 29 -3.82 2.62 -7.39
CA ILE A 29 -3.09 2.39 -6.14
C ILE A 29 -1.85 1.53 -6.39
N ALA A 30 -1.97 0.46 -7.18
CA ALA A 30 -0.83 -0.39 -7.53
C ALA A 30 0.25 0.41 -8.27
N SER A 31 -0.13 1.24 -9.26
CA SER A 31 0.82 2.08 -9.99
C SER A 31 1.58 3.07 -9.09
N LEU A 32 0.91 3.62 -8.08
CA LEU A 32 1.54 4.48 -7.08
C LEU A 32 2.54 3.68 -6.24
N MET A 33 2.15 2.49 -5.78
CA MET A 33 3.03 1.61 -4.99
C MET A 33 4.27 1.20 -5.77
N ASP A 34 4.13 0.86 -7.05
CA ASP A 34 5.23 0.51 -7.94
C ASP A 34 6.17 1.71 -8.15
N GLY A 35 5.62 2.91 -8.36
CA GLY A 35 6.40 4.14 -8.49
C GLY A 35 7.20 4.47 -7.23
N LEU A 36 6.59 4.33 -6.05
CA LEU A 36 7.27 4.51 -4.76
C LEU A 36 8.36 3.47 -4.54
N THR A 37 8.10 2.21 -4.92
CA THR A 37 9.09 1.13 -4.83
C THR A 37 10.28 1.43 -5.75
N ALA A 38 10.03 1.83 -7.00
CA ALA A 38 11.09 2.18 -7.94
C ALA A 38 11.95 3.37 -7.44
N LEU A 39 11.31 4.38 -6.83
CA LEU A 39 12.01 5.49 -6.19
C LEU A 39 12.95 4.98 -5.09
N LEU A 40 12.45 4.16 -4.16
CA LEU A 40 13.27 3.61 -3.08
C LEU A 40 14.40 2.70 -3.60
N THR A 41 14.14 1.89 -4.62
CA THR A 41 15.17 1.07 -5.27
C THR A 41 16.26 1.93 -5.89
N SER A 42 15.92 3.05 -6.52
CA SER A 42 16.93 3.98 -7.04
C SER A 42 17.80 4.62 -5.95
N MET A 43 17.26 4.77 -4.74
CA MET A 43 17.98 5.31 -3.58
C MET A 43 18.80 4.26 -2.84
N SER A 44 18.47 2.97 -2.99
CA SER A 44 19.15 1.85 -2.29
C SER A 44 20.63 1.71 -2.65
N THR A 45 21.03 2.05 -3.88
CA THR A 45 22.45 2.03 -4.30
C THR A 45 23.22 3.30 -3.87
N GLY A 46 22.52 4.30 -3.32
CA GLY A 46 23.08 5.57 -2.90
C GLY A 46 23.43 5.63 -1.41
N ASN A 47 23.02 6.71 -0.73
CA ASN A 47 23.32 6.92 0.68
C ASN A 47 22.27 6.25 1.59
N VAL A 48 22.70 5.20 2.30
CA VAL A 48 21.87 4.42 3.25
C VAL A 48 21.26 5.27 4.38
N VAL A 49 21.93 6.35 4.81
CA VAL A 49 21.40 7.24 5.86
C VAL A 49 20.20 8.02 5.33
N LEU A 50 20.28 8.51 4.10
CA LEU A 50 19.17 9.22 3.45
C LEU A 50 17.99 8.28 3.21
N LEU A 51 18.27 7.04 2.77
CA LEU A 51 17.26 6.01 2.62
C LEU A 51 16.54 5.73 3.95
N GLY A 52 17.29 5.60 5.05
CA GLY A 52 16.72 5.39 6.38
C GLY A 52 15.82 6.53 6.85
N ILE A 53 16.19 7.79 6.59
CA ILE A 53 15.36 8.96 6.90
C ILE A 53 14.05 8.94 6.09
N VAL A 54 14.12 8.63 4.79
CA VAL A 54 12.94 8.56 3.93
C VAL A 54 12.02 7.42 4.35
N LEU A 55 12.56 6.22 4.61
CA LEU A 55 11.78 5.07 5.09
C LEU A 55 11.10 5.38 6.44
N GLY A 56 11.81 6.03 7.37
CA GLY A 56 11.25 6.49 8.65
C GLY A 56 10.14 7.53 8.46
N GLY A 57 10.31 8.46 7.52
CA GLY A 57 9.29 9.45 7.16
C GLY A 57 8.04 8.81 6.54
N MET A 58 8.21 7.84 5.64
CA MET A 58 7.10 7.11 5.01
C MET A 58 6.29 6.29 6.02
N ALA A 59 6.96 5.69 7.02
CA ALA A 59 6.28 4.97 8.10
C ALA A 59 5.39 5.88 8.95
N GLY A 60 5.79 7.15 9.12
CA GLY A 60 5.04 8.15 9.88
C GLY A 60 3.89 8.84 9.11
N PHE A 61 4.00 8.94 7.79
CA PHE A 61 3.13 9.80 6.98
C PHE A 61 1.67 9.32 6.89
N ASP A 62 1.45 8.02 6.67
CA ASP A 62 0.14 7.49 6.25
C ASP A 62 -0.42 6.45 7.24
N MET A 63 0.25 6.21 8.38
CA MET A 63 -0.21 5.40 9.53
C MET A 63 -0.96 4.09 9.18
N GLY A 64 -0.62 3.44 8.05
CA GLY A 64 -1.27 2.21 7.57
C GLY A 64 -1.78 2.22 6.12
N GLY A 65 -1.83 3.37 5.45
CA GLY A 65 -2.22 3.48 4.04
C GLY A 65 -1.14 3.04 3.03
N PRO A 66 -1.30 3.35 1.73
CA PRO A 66 -0.43 2.91 0.65
C PRO A 66 1.07 3.15 0.89
N PHE A 67 1.46 4.28 1.47
CA PHE A 67 2.87 4.64 1.65
C PHE A 67 3.56 3.77 2.71
N ASN A 68 2.87 3.49 3.81
CA ASN A 68 3.41 2.64 4.88
C ASN A 68 3.56 1.18 4.42
N LYS A 69 2.65 0.67 3.57
CA LYS A 69 2.77 -0.67 2.98
C LYS A 69 4.01 -0.80 2.11
N VAL A 70 4.31 0.20 1.28
CA VAL A 70 5.50 0.18 0.42
C VAL A 70 6.78 0.22 1.27
N ALA A 71 6.87 1.12 2.25
CA ALA A 71 8.03 1.22 3.12
C ALA A 71 8.34 -0.10 3.85
N PHE A 72 7.30 -0.77 4.37
CA PHE A 72 7.44 -2.06 5.04
C PHE A 72 7.89 -3.16 4.07
N LEU A 73 7.20 -3.33 2.94
CA LEU A 73 7.53 -4.38 1.96
C LEU A 73 8.92 -4.17 1.35
N PHE A 74 9.30 -2.93 1.06
CA PHE A 74 10.63 -2.59 0.57
C PHE A 74 11.71 -2.95 1.61
N SER A 75 11.52 -2.58 2.87
CA SER A 75 12.49 -2.88 3.94
C SER A 75 12.66 -4.39 4.14
N VAL A 76 11.55 -5.15 4.15
CA VAL A 76 11.58 -6.62 4.21
C VAL A 76 12.30 -7.20 2.98
N GLY A 77 12.04 -6.66 1.79
CA GLY A 77 12.73 -7.04 0.55
C GLY A 77 14.24 -6.79 0.60
N MET A 78 14.67 -5.65 1.13
CA MET A 78 16.08 -5.33 1.32
C MET A 78 16.78 -6.29 2.27
N ILE A 79 16.15 -6.62 3.41
CA ILE A 79 16.65 -7.62 4.36
C ILE A 79 16.78 -8.98 3.68
N ALA A 80 15.76 -9.39 2.91
CA ALA A 80 15.78 -10.66 2.17
C ALA A 80 16.89 -10.71 1.10
N SER A 81 17.23 -9.56 0.50
CA SER A 81 18.31 -9.43 -0.49
C SER A 81 19.72 -9.31 0.12
N GLY A 82 19.83 -9.20 1.45
CA GLY A 82 21.12 -9.05 2.14
C GLY A 82 21.76 -7.66 2.00
N GLN A 83 20.98 -6.65 1.61
CA GLN A 83 21.44 -5.26 1.44
C GLN A 83 21.16 -4.42 2.70
N THR A 84 21.61 -4.89 3.86
CA THR A 84 21.45 -4.16 5.14
C THR A 84 22.42 -3.01 5.27
#